data_AF-A0A1I6MDD1-F1
#
_entry.id   AF-A0A1I6MDD1-F1
#
_cell.length_a   1.000
_cell.length_b   1.000
_cell.length_c   1.000
_cell.angle_alpha   90.00
_cell.angle_beta   90.00
_cell.angle_gamma   90.00
#
_symmetry.space_group_name_H-M   'P 1'
#
loop_
_entity.id
_entity.type
_entity.pdbx_description
1 polymer ?
#
loop_
_entity_poly.entity_id
_entity_poly.type
_entity_poly.pdbx_seq_one_letter_code
_entity_poly.pdbx_strand_id
1 'polypeptide(L)'
;MSQYAQAKTMETTPMESATATVCDDGGYFERRLGLSLARLLAPLDGPQPAGVPVRGSMAFRMIQQLRQSDDTTLPMGTWAIELRRANWPKVSQLAAGTLDTVGKDLQLGAWLLEAELQQCGYAALAPCFTLLRGLCDEWWEALHPRDDGEGFDARCNIVRWINEKLLNTIALLPLVEDDEHVASWSQWELAHYHERMRAVNGNLPDEAQEAATLHDLHELLARVDAAALRERHAVVGEGRAAIAAFEQALRERLGAETPSLGKLDELLARIEALLRGELTRRGPAALPPVASASGGDADEDTSESEGEPRSMANMLGEREHAYQMLTEIGEYLMQVEPHSPVPYLIRRAVAWGGLNAAELYREVFQKGGGRIDVFDLLGEQTDA
;
A
#
# COMPACT_ATOMS: atom_id res chain seq x y z
N MET A 1 25.96 33.85 59.40
CA MET A 1 25.31 32.66 59.99
C MET A 1 23.83 32.72 59.64
N SER A 2 23.48 32.35 58.41
CA SER A 2 23.01 31.01 58.01
C SER A 2 21.61 30.69 58.56
N GLN A 3 20.59 31.00 57.77
CA GLN A 3 19.27 30.37 57.84
C GLN A 3 19.09 29.61 56.51
N TYR A 4 19.44 28.33 56.51
CA TYR A 4 19.12 27.38 55.45
C TYR A 4 18.19 26.33 56.06
N ALA A 5 16.91 26.40 55.72
CA ALA A 5 15.95 25.34 55.94
C ALA A 5 14.97 25.33 54.77
N GLN A 6 15.08 24.30 53.94
CA GLN A 6 14.01 23.51 53.29
C GLN A 6 14.53 22.97 51.96
N ALA A 7 15.17 21.80 52.03
CA ALA A 7 15.32 20.90 50.90
C ALA A 7 13.94 20.27 50.65
N LYS A 8 13.33 20.61 49.51
CA LYS A 8 12.15 19.93 48.99
C LYS A 8 12.64 18.82 48.07
N THR A 9 12.71 17.61 48.62
CA THR A 9 12.89 16.37 47.87
C THR A 9 11.71 16.24 46.90
N MET A 10 11.92 16.53 45.61
CA MET A 10 10.99 16.11 44.57
C MET A 10 11.34 14.67 44.24
N GLU A 11 10.57 13.74 44.81
CA GLU A 11 10.47 12.38 44.32
C GLU A 11 10.04 12.45 42.85
N THR A 12 10.97 12.11 41.96
CA THR A 12 10.67 11.70 40.60
C THR A 12 9.96 10.36 40.67
N THR A 13 8.63 10.39 40.60
CA THR A 13 7.80 9.21 40.36
C THR A 13 8.26 8.55 39.05
N PRO A 14 8.54 7.24 39.02
CA PRO A 14 8.77 6.55 37.76
C PRO A 14 7.45 6.56 36.98
N MET A 15 7.50 7.12 35.79
CA MET A 15 6.41 7.09 34.83
C MET A 15 6.13 5.62 34.52
N GLU A 16 4.99 5.11 34.98
CA GLU A 16 4.52 3.76 34.70
C GLU A 16 4.51 3.54 33.19
N SER A 17 5.25 2.51 32.77
CA SER A 17 5.25 1.95 31.43
C SER A 17 3.80 1.65 31.04
N ALA A 18 3.25 2.49 30.15
CA ALA A 18 2.12 2.11 29.35
C ALA A 18 2.51 0.82 28.61
N THR A 19 1.64 -0.17 28.66
CA THR A 19 1.82 -1.48 28.06
C THR A 19 2.10 -1.34 26.56
N ALA A 20 3.39 -1.35 26.19
CA ALA A 20 3.81 -1.39 24.81
C ALA A 20 3.16 -2.62 24.17
N THR A 21 2.32 -2.41 23.18
CA THR A 21 1.86 -3.50 22.32
C THR A 21 3.12 -4.08 21.70
N VAL A 22 3.54 -5.25 22.17
CA VAL A 22 4.81 -5.87 21.75
C VAL A 22 4.76 -6.01 20.24
N CYS A 23 5.55 -5.20 19.55
CA CYS A 23 5.76 -5.32 18.12
C CYS A 23 6.56 -6.61 17.89
N ASP A 24 5.98 -7.57 17.18
CA ASP A 24 6.62 -8.83 16.84
C ASP A 24 6.89 -8.90 15.32
N ASP A 25 8.15 -9.14 14.96
CA ASP A 25 8.59 -9.35 13.58
C ASP A 25 8.78 -10.84 13.24
N GLY A 26 8.38 -11.75 14.13
CA GLY A 26 8.62 -13.18 14.00
C GLY A 26 10.11 -13.53 14.00
N GLY A 27 10.97 -12.69 14.59
CA GLY A 27 12.43 -12.86 14.61
C GLY A 27 13.10 -12.66 13.24
N TYR A 28 12.45 -11.96 12.32
CA TYR A 28 12.95 -11.67 10.99
C TYR A 28 14.32 -10.97 11.02
N PHE A 29 14.45 -9.86 11.76
CA PHE A 29 15.69 -9.08 11.79
C PHE A 29 16.84 -9.81 12.50
N GLU A 30 16.53 -10.63 13.50
CA GLU A 30 17.54 -11.48 14.17
C GLU A 30 18.14 -12.49 13.17
N ARG A 31 17.29 -13.21 12.42
CA ARG A 31 17.76 -14.17 11.40
C ARG A 31 18.54 -13.50 10.26
N ARG A 32 18.12 -12.29 9.86
CA ARG A 32 18.65 -11.60 8.69
C ARG A 32 19.91 -10.79 8.98
N LEU A 33 19.93 -10.09 10.12
CA LEU A 33 20.92 -9.05 10.43
C LEU A 33 21.65 -9.31 11.76
N GLY A 34 21.26 -10.32 12.54
CA GLY A 34 21.79 -10.56 13.89
C GLY A 34 21.39 -9.45 14.88
N LEU A 35 20.29 -8.74 14.58
CA LEU A 35 19.75 -7.65 15.39
C LEU A 35 18.24 -7.85 15.53
N SER A 36 17.76 -8.28 16.70
CA SER A 36 16.32 -8.38 16.95
C SER A 36 15.59 -7.03 16.79
N LEU A 37 14.29 -7.08 16.47
CA LEU A 37 13.43 -5.91 16.44
C LEU A 37 13.48 -5.13 17.77
N ALA A 38 13.42 -5.85 18.90
CA ALA A 38 13.52 -5.26 20.22
C ALA A 38 14.83 -4.46 20.40
N ARG A 39 15.94 -4.98 19.89
CA ARG A 39 17.22 -4.27 19.90
C ARG A 39 17.23 -3.03 19.00
N LEU A 40 16.68 -3.12 17.80
CA LEU A 40 16.57 -1.98 16.89
C LEU A 40 15.73 -0.84 17.49
N LEU A 41 14.75 -1.16 18.34
CA LEU A 41 13.89 -0.20 19.04
C LEU A 41 14.42 0.22 20.41
N ALA A 42 15.39 -0.49 20.98
CA ALA A 42 15.93 -0.21 22.31
C ALA A 42 16.58 1.18 22.40
N PRO A 43 16.54 1.82 23.58
CA PRO A 43 17.27 3.08 23.82
C PRO A 43 18.76 2.91 23.53
N LEU A 44 19.34 3.92 22.91
CA LEU A 44 20.79 4.00 22.69
C LEU A 44 21.52 4.37 23.97
N ASP A 45 22.76 3.92 24.10
CA ASP A 45 23.61 4.26 25.23
C ASP A 45 23.92 5.77 25.28
N GLY A 46 23.94 6.31 26.49
CA GLY A 46 24.35 7.69 26.77
C GLY A 46 23.20 8.65 27.07
N PRO A 47 23.43 9.97 26.99
CA PRO A 47 22.48 10.98 27.47
C PRO A 47 21.29 11.23 26.53
N GLN A 48 21.35 10.73 25.29
CA GLN A 48 20.30 10.90 24.28
C GLN A 48 19.82 9.51 23.82
N PRO A 49 18.76 8.96 24.43
CA PRO A 49 18.34 7.58 24.17
C PRO A 49 17.80 7.35 22.75
N ALA A 50 17.35 8.41 22.06
CA ALA A 50 17.00 8.37 20.63
C ALA A 50 18.21 8.60 19.69
N GLY A 51 19.37 8.94 20.25
CA GLY A 51 20.57 9.32 19.51
C GLY A 51 20.50 10.65 18.79
N VAL A 52 21.44 10.83 17.87
CA VAL A 52 21.70 12.10 17.18
C VAL A 52 21.18 12.07 15.73
N PRO A 53 20.95 13.24 15.10
CA PRO A 53 20.54 13.31 13.70
C PRO A 53 21.57 12.64 12.77
N VAL A 54 21.12 11.67 11.97
CA VAL A 54 22.01 10.84 11.15
C VAL A 54 22.29 11.42 9.76
N ARG A 55 21.49 12.39 9.30
CA ARG A 55 21.57 13.00 7.95
C ARG A 55 22.96 13.53 7.60
N GLY A 56 23.70 14.03 8.59
CA GLY A 56 25.07 14.54 8.41
C GLY A 56 26.16 13.48 8.44
N SER A 57 25.84 12.24 8.84
CA SER A 57 26.82 11.17 9.07
C SER A 57 27.42 10.60 7.78
N MET A 58 28.60 9.99 7.89
CA MET A 58 29.20 9.24 6.78
C MET A 58 28.34 8.02 6.40
N ALA A 59 27.74 7.34 7.39
CA ALA A 59 26.87 6.18 7.16
C ALA A 59 25.67 6.54 6.28
N PHE A 60 24.99 7.65 6.56
CA PHE A 60 23.85 8.12 5.78
C PHE A 60 24.22 8.41 4.32
N ARG A 61 25.33 9.12 4.08
CA ARG A 61 25.83 9.39 2.72
C ARG A 61 26.22 8.10 1.99
N MET A 62 26.84 7.16 2.70
CA MET A 62 27.22 5.87 2.14
C MET A 62 25.99 5.07 1.72
N ILE A 63 24.94 5.05 2.55
CA ILE A 63 23.65 4.41 2.19
C ILE A 63 23.07 5.07 0.93
N GLN A 64 23.05 6.40 0.85
CA GLN A 64 22.56 7.09 -0.35
C GLN A 64 23.32 6.69 -1.61
N GLN A 65 24.63 6.53 -1.53
CA GLN A 65 25.45 6.09 -2.67
C GLN A 65 25.19 4.63 -3.04
N LEU A 66 25.12 3.73 -2.04
CA LEU A 66 24.90 2.30 -2.25
C LEU A 66 23.51 1.96 -2.78
N ARG A 67 22.54 2.87 -2.69
CA ARG A 67 21.19 2.72 -3.26
C ARG A 67 21.13 3.13 -4.74
N GLN A 68 22.15 3.78 -5.28
CA GLN A 68 22.13 4.25 -6.67
C GLN A 68 22.43 3.11 -7.63
N SER A 69 21.60 3.01 -8.67
CA SER A 69 21.84 2.17 -9.85
C SER A 69 21.84 3.04 -11.09
N ASP A 70 22.80 2.80 -11.99
CA ASP A 70 22.80 3.44 -13.30
C ASP A 70 21.82 2.74 -14.24
N ASP A 71 21.18 3.50 -15.13
CA ASP A 71 20.22 2.99 -16.11
C ASP A 71 20.96 2.29 -17.26
N THR A 72 20.74 0.98 -17.40
CA THR A 72 21.36 0.14 -18.43
C THR A 72 20.80 0.37 -19.83
N THR A 73 19.69 1.11 -19.97
CA THR A 73 19.04 1.38 -21.27
C THR A 73 19.60 2.62 -21.96
N LEU A 74 20.39 3.44 -21.26
CA LEU A 74 21.00 4.63 -21.83
C LEU A 74 22.28 4.26 -22.61
N PRO A 75 22.47 4.76 -23.84
CA PRO A 75 23.67 4.48 -24.62
C PRO A 75 24.89 5.04 -23.90
N MET A 76 25.75 4.14 -23.42
CA MET A 76 27.05 4.51 -22.87
C MET A 76 27.92 5.00 -24.02
N GLY A 77 28.23 6.30 -24.03
CA GLY A 77 29.19 6.88 -24.98
C GLY A 77 30.58 6.23 -24.86
N THR A 78 31.56 6.74 -25.61
CA THR A 78 32.93 6.19 -25.73
C THR A 78 33.75 6.14 -24.42
N TRP A 79 33.17 6.55 -23.30
CA TRP A 79 33.73 6.51 -21.95
C TRP A 79 32.91 5.49 -21.14
N ALA A 80 33.25 4.20 -21.26
CA ALA A 80 32.62 3.14 -20.49
C ALA A 80 33.02 3.30 -19.01
N ILE A 81 32.10 3.80 -18.19
CA ILE A 81 32.20 3.78 -16.73
C ILE A 81 31.54 2.48 -16.26
N GLU A 82 32.08 1.84 -15.23
CA GLU A 82 31.40 0.69 -14.60
C GLU A 82 30.01 1.13 -14.11
N LEU A 83 28.96 0.47 -14.59
CA LEU A 83 27.60 0.73 -14.16
C LEU A 83 27.50 0.52 -12.65
N ARG A 84 27.09 1.57 -11.94
CA ARG A 84 26.79 1.45 -10.52
C ARG A 84 25.59 0.54 -10.35
N ARG A 85 25.75 -0.46 -9.50
CA ARG A 85 24.67 -1.34 -9.06
C ARG A 85 24.44 -1.13 -7.58
N ALA A 86 23.18 -1.06 -7.20
CA ALA A 86 22.82 -0.92 -5.80
C ALA A 86 23.31 -2.14 -5.00
N ASN A 87 23.83 -1.89 -3.80
CA ASN A 87 24.27 -2.94 -2.88
C ASN A 87 23.31 -3.01 -1.69
N TRP A 88 22.17 -3.66 -1.92
CA TRP A 88 21.10 -3.79 -0.93
C TRP A 88 21.54 -4.47 0.38
N PRO A 89 22.34 -5.56 0.38
CA PRO A 89 22.83 -6.16 1.62
C PRO A 89 23.62 -5.17 2.47
N LYS A 90 24.48 -4.35 1.84
CA LYS A 90 25.26 -3.35 2.57
C LYS A 90 24.39 -2.19 3.06
N VAL A 91 23.38 -1.77 2.29
CA VAL A 91 22.39 -0.78 2.72
C VAL A 91 21.66 -1.25 3.97
N SER A 92 21.16 -2.49 3.97
CA SER A 92 20.44 -3.07 5.09
C SER A 92 21.28 -3.11 6.37
N GLN A 93 22.52 -3.64 6.28
CA GLN A 93 23.46 -3.68 7.40
C GLN A 93 23.78 -2.28 7.95
N LEU A 94 24.04 -1.31 7.06
CA LEU A 94 24.37 0.06 7.48
C LEU A 94 23.16 0.77 8.10
N ALA A 95 21.96 0.61 7.53
CA ALA A 95 20.75 1.23 8.06
C ALA A 95 20.40 0.67 9.45
N ALA A 96 20.35 -0.66 9.58
CA ALA A 96 20.09 -1.33 10.86
C ALA A 96 21.16 -1.03 11.91
N GLY A 97 22.44 -1.09 11.54
CA GLY A 97 23.53 -0.75 12.45
C GLY A 97 23.50 0.71 12.90
N THR A 98 23.09 1.64 12.02
CA THR A 98 22.97 3.06 12.38
C THR A 98 21.77 3.30 13.30
N LEU A 99 20.65 2.58 13.13
CA LEU A 99 19.52 2.58 14.06
C LEU A 99 19.88 2.01 15.44
N ASP A 100 20.76 1.00 15.49
CA ASP A 100 21.25 0.34 16.72
C ASP A 100 22.31 1.16 17.48
N THR A 101 23.04 2.05 16.81
CA THR A 101 24.23 2.69 17.42
C THR A 101 24.31 4.21 17.34
N VAL A 102 23.57 4.86 16.43
CA VAL A 102 23.72 6.30 16.17
C VAL A 102 22.45 7.09 16.45
N GLY A 103 21.32 6.68 15.88
CA GLY A 103 20.08 7.43 16.03
C GLY A 103 18.85 6.73 15.47
N LYS A 104 17.73 6.88 16.19
CA LYS A 104 16.40 6.45 15.74
C LYS A 104 15.91 7.40 14.67
N ASP A 105 15.83 6.93 13.44
CA ASP A 105 15.55 7.77 12.28
C ASP A 105 14.62 7.06 11.29
N LEU A 106 13.53 7.73 10.91
CA LEU A 106 12.50 7.19 10.04
C LEU A 106 13.00 7.01 8.60
N GLN A 107 13.94 7.84 8.12
CA GLN A 107 14.52 7.70 6.79
C GLN A 107 15.37 6.44 6.70
N LEU A 108 16.13 6.12 7.76
CA LEU A 108 16.86 4.86 7.85
C LEU A 108 15.92 3.65 7.86
N GLY A 109 14.81 3.73 8.60
CA GLY A 109 13.77 2.71 8.56
C GLY A 109 13.19 2.50 7.15
N ALA A 110 12.90 3.58 6.43
CA ALA A 110 12.39 3.53 5.06
C ALA A 110 13.41 2.93 4.07
N TRP A 111 14.70 3.23 4.22
CA TRP A 111 15.75 2.63 3.39
C TRP A 111 16.04 1.18 3.75
N LEU A 112 15.90 0.81 5.02
CA LEU A 112 15.96 -0.59 5.44
C LEU A 112 14.81 -1.38 4.83
N LEU A 113 13.59 -0.86 4.86
CA LEU A 113 12.42 -1.44 4.17
C LEU A 113 12.72 -1.68 2.68
N GLU A 114 13.19 -0.67 1.96
CA GLU A 114 13.52 -0.82 0.54
C GLU A 114 14.61 -1.88 0.31
N ALA A 115 15.67 -1.88 1.12
CA ALA A 115 16.75 -2.84 0.98
C ALA A 115 16.32 -4.27 1.31
N GLU A 116 15.43 -4.47 2.28
CA GLU A 116 14.89 -5.78 2.61
C GLU A 116 13.88 -6.26 1.57
N LEU A 117 13.04 -5.38 1.00
CA LEU A 117 12.17 -5.72 -0.13
C LEU A 117 12.98 -6.23 -1.33
N GLN A 118 14.10 -5.58 -1.65
CA GLN A 118 14.96 -5.97 -2.77
C GLN A 118 15.70 -7.30 -2.55
N GLN A 119 15.83 -7.75 -1.30
CA GLN A 119 16.56 -8.97 -0.95
C GLN A 119 15.63 -10.16 -0.64
N CYS A 120 14.49 -9.89 -0.02
CA CYS A 120 13.58 -10.89 0.54
C CYS A 120 12.17 -10.82 -0.04
N GLY A 121 11.91 -9.89 -0.97
CA GLY A 121 10.63 -9.70 -1.59
C GLY A 121 9.52 -9.39 -0.58
N TYR A 122 8.36 -9.99 -0.78
CA TYR A 122 7.17 -9.74 0.05
C TYR A 122 7.37 -10.08 1.53
N ALA A 123 8.28 -11.01 1.87
CA ALA A 123 8.55 -11.42 3.26
C ALA A 123 9.07 -10.27 4.14
N ALA A 124 9.61 -9.22 3.53
CA ALA A 124 10.08 -8.04 4.26
C ALA A 124 8.95 -7.08 4.66
N LEU A 125 7.76 -7.16 4.03
CA LEU A 125 6.68 -6.18 4.23
C LEU A 125 6.28 -6.07 5.69
N ALA A 126 5.75 -7.15 6.28
CA ALA A 126 5.27 -7.14 7.66
C ALA A 126 6.37 -6.74 8.65
N PRO A 127 7.55 -7.40 8.70
CA PRO A 127 8.63 -7.05 9.63
C PRO A 127 9.07 -5.58 9.55
N CYS A 128 9.25 -5.06 8.33
CA CYS A 128 9.74 -3.69 8.16
C CYS A 128 8.67 -2.65 8.50
N PHE A 129 7.39 -2.87 8.17
CA PHE A 129 6.31 -1.98 8.62
C PHE A 129 6.08 -2.07 10.14
N THR A 130 6.30 -3.23 10.76
CA THR A 130 6.33 -3.38 12.22
C THR A 130 7.46 -2.56 12.85
N LEU A 131 8.66 -2.54 12.25
CA LEU A 131 9.76 -1.68 12.70
C LEU A 131 9.41 -0.19 12.56
N LEU A 132 8.88 0.23 11.41
CA LEU A 132 8.49 1.63 11.17
C LEU A 132 7.43 2.09 12.18
N ARG A 133 6.42 1.24 12.43
CA ARG A 133 5.44 1.45 13.49
C ARG A 133 6.11 1.54 14.86
N GLY A 134 6.97 0.60 15.23
CA GLY A 134 7.67 0.62 16.51
C GLY A 134 8.52 1.88 16.73
N LEU A 135 9.15 2.41 15.66
CA LEU A 135 9.86 3.69 15.71
C LEU A 135 8.90 4.85 16.00
N CYS A 136 7.71 4.87 15.38
CA CYS A 136 6.70 5.87 15.70
C CYS A 136 6.11 5.66 17.10
N ASP A 137 5.90 4.42 17.52
CA ASP A 137 5.29 4.07 18.79
C ASP A 137 6.15 4.49 19.98
N GLU A 138 7.43 4.13 19.94
CA GLU A 138 8.36 4.34 21.05
C GLU A 138 9.06 5.70 21.02
N TRP A 139 9.32 6.25 19.82
CA TRP A 139 10.27 7.35 19.67
C TRP A 139 9.69 8.66 19.13
N TRP A 140 8.38 8.77 18.87
CA TRP A 140 7.81 9.89 18.10
C TRP A 140 8.39 11.28 18.43
N GLU A 141 8.44 11.67 19.70
CA GLU A 141 8.93 13.00 20.11
C GLU A 141 10.41 13.23 19.79
N ALA A 142 11.22 12.17 19.87
CA ALA A 142 12.67 12.22 19.68
C ALA A 142 13.13 11.66 18.32
N LEU A 143 12.22 11.10 17.52
CA LEU A 143 12.50 10.43 16.25
C LEU A 143 13.06 11.41 15.21
N HIS A 144 14.14 11.02 14.53
CA HIS A 144 14.68 11.81 13.42
C HIS A 144 13.98 11.44 12.09
N PRO A 145 13.90 12.35 11.10
CA PRO A 145 14.29 13.75 11.16
C PRO A 145 13.34 14.57 12.05
N ARG A 146 13.91 15.54 12.74
CA ARG A 146 13.17 16.58 13.48
C ARG A 146 13.20 17.84 12.65
N ASP A 147 12.07 18.51 12.53
CA ASP A 147 12.01 19.84 11.92
C ASP A 147 12.38 20.89 12.97
N ASP A 148 12.91 22.04 12.52
CA ASP A 148 13.29 23.15 13.40
C ASP A 148 12.06 23.91 13.95
N GLY A 149 10.85 23.54 13.51
CA GLY A 149 9.56 24.11 13.91
C GLY A 149 8.61 23.08 14.53
N GLU A 150 7.33 23.44 14.67
CA GLU A 150 6.31 22.61 15.33
C GLU A 150 5.72 21.49 14.43
N GLY A 151 6.22 21.34 13.21
CA GLY A 151 5.71 20.38 12.22
C GLY A 151 6.49 19.07 12.14
N PHE A 152 5.94 18.12 11.37
CA PHE A 152 6.55 16.83 11.06
C PHE A 152 6.66 16.58 9.55
N ASP A 153 6.78 17.65 8.77
CA ASP A 153 6.79 17.61 7.31
C ASP A 153 7.88 16.70 6.76
N ALA A 154 9.06 16.71 7.36
CA ALA A 154 10.15 15.82 6.93
C ALA A 154 9.77 14.34 7.09
N ARG A 155 9.08 13.98 8.19
CA ARG A 155 8.59 12.61 8.42
C ARG A 155 7.45 12.26 7.48
N CYS A 156 6.50 13.19 7.29
CA CYS A 156 5.41 13.02 6.34
C CYS A 156 5.90 12.80 4.91
N ASN A 157 6.94 13.51 4.49
CA ASN A 157 7.57 13.33 3.18
C ASN A 157 8.21 11.95 3.02
N ILE A 158 8.76 11.36 4.08
CA ILE A 158 9.28 9.99 4.05
C ILE A 158 8.14 8.99 3.83
N VAL A 159 7.00 9.17 4.51
CA VAL A 159 5.81 8.31 4.32
C VAL A 159 5.25 8.44 2.90
N ARG A 160 5.17 9.67 2.36
CA ARG A 160 4.78 9.89 0.95
C ARG A 160 5.74 9.19 -0.01
N TRP A 161 7.04 9.31 0.24
CA TRP A 161 8.07 8.63 -0.55
C TRP A 161 7.90 7.10 -0.51
N ILE A 162 7.57 6.50 0.64
CA ILE A 162 7.26 5.07 0.75
C ILE A 162 6.08 4.72 -0.16
N ASN A 163 4.98 5.47 -0.10
CA ASN A 163 3.77 5.21 -0.89
C ASN A 163 3.94 5.41 -2.40
N GLU A 164 4.93 6.19 -2.83
CA GLU A 164 5.15 6.49 -4.24
C GLU A 164 6.28 5.66 -4.84
N LYS A 165 7.44 5.60 -4.17
CA LYS A 165 8.65 4.99 -4.73
C LYS A 165 8.61 3.47 -4.64
N LEU A 166 8.05 2.90 -3.56
CA LEU A 166 8.05 1.45 -3.37
C LEU A 166 7.03 0.72 -4.24
N LEU A 167 6.09 1.42 -4.87
CA LEU A 167 5.14 0.81 -5.83
C LEU A 167 5.89 0.08 -6.94
N ASN A 168 6.87 0.76 -7.56
CA ASN A 168 7.66 0.15 -8.62
C ASN A 168 8.56 -0.97 -8.08
N THR A 169 9.16 -0.79 -6.90
CA THR A 169 9.96 -1.83 -6.26
C THR A 169 9.14 -3.11 -6.05
N ILE A 170 7.93 -2.98 -5.50
CA ILE A 170 7.02 -4.10 -5.22
C ILE A 170 6.45 -4.70 -6.50
N ALA A 171 6.16 -3.88 -7.51
CA ALA A 171 5.67 -4.36 -8.80
C ALA A 171 6.72 -5.20 -9.55
N LEU A 172 8.01 -4.92 -9.33
CA LEU A 172 9.13 -5.67 -9.90
C LEU A 172 9.55 -6.89 -9.07
N LEU A 173 8.99 -7.10 -7.88
CA LEU A 173 9.29 -8.29 -7.09
C LEU A 173 8.80 -9.55 -7.82
N PRO A 174 9.58 -10.64 -7.76
CA PRO A 174 9.13 -11.92 -8.26
C PRO A 174 7.84 -12.38 -7.56
N LEU A 175 6.77 -12.48 -8.34
CA LEU A 175 5.47 -12.97 -7.90
C LEU A 175 5.33 -14.47 -8.19
N VAL A 176 5.92 -14.93 -9.28
CA VAL A 176 5.98 -16.32 -9.74
C VAL A 176 7.42 -16.63 -10.11
N GLU A 177 7.94 -17.75 -9.61
CA GLU A 177 9.28 -18.23 -9.92
C GLU A 177 9.19 -19.75 -10.15
N ASP A 178 9.61 -20.20 -11.33
CA ASP A 178 9.96 -21.59 -11.61
C ASP A 178 11.42 -21.67 -12.07
N ASP A 179 11.93 -22.88 -12.33
CA ASP A 179 13.34 -23.09 -12.67
C ASP A 179 13.81 -22.32 -13.93
N GLU A 180 12.88 -21.92 -14.81
CA GLU A 180 13.17 -21.29 -16.10
C GLU A 180 12.58 -19.87 -16.25
N HIS A 181 11.57 -19.51 -15.46
CA HIS A 181 10.79 -18.29 -15.63
C HIS A 181 10.59 -17.56 -14.30
N VAL A 182 10.79 -16.25 -14.35
CA VAL A 182 10.44 -15.34 -13.25
C VAL A 182 9.43 -14.34 -13.79
N ALA A 183 8.31 -14.20 -13.09
CA ALA A 183 7.31 -13.21 -13.41
C ALA A 183 6.95 -12.32 -12.23
N SER A 184 6.87 -11.01 -12.48
CA SER A 184 6.59 -9.96 -11.51
C SER A 184 5.26 -9.26 -11.83
N TRP A 185 4.65 -8.61 -10.85
CA TRP A 185 3.37 -7.92 -11.03
C TRP A 185 3.38 -6.90 -12.19
N SER A 186 4.51 -6.24 -12.44
CA SER A 186 4.68 -5.30 -13.57
C SER A 186 4.36 -5.94 -14.93
N GLN A 187 4.58 -7.25 -15.09
CA GLN A 187 4.22 -7.97 -16.32
C GLN A 187 2.71 -8.18 -16.44
N TRP A 188 1.98 -8.40 -15.34
CA TRP A 188 0.51 -8.41 -15.36
C TRP A 188 -0.04 -7.04 -15.74
N GLU A 189 0.53 -5.96 -15.19
CA GLU A 189 0.12 -4.59 -15.55
C GLU A 189 0.39 -4.29 -17.03
N LEU A 190 1.54 -4.72 -17.56
CA LEU A 190 1.88 -4.58 -18.97
C LEU A 190 0.95 -5.41 -19.87
N ALA A 191 0.66 -6.65 -19.51
CA ALA A 191 -0.24 -7.53 -20.25
C ALA A 191 -1.68 -6.96 -20.29
N HIS A 192 -2.21 -6.45 -19.17
CA HIS A 192 -3.48 -5.74 -19.14
C HIS A 192 -3.49 -4.46 -19.98
N TYR A 193 -2.36 -3.73 -20.01
CA TYR A 193 -2.21 -2.57 -20.89
C TYR A 193 -2.26 -2.99 -22.37
N HIS A 194 -1.54 -4.05 -22.75
CA HIS A 194 -1.54 -4.58 -24.11
C HIS A 194 -2.93 -5.09 -24.55
N GLU A 195 -3.69 -5.76 -23.69
CA GLU A 195 -5.06 -6.18 -24.03
C GLU A 195 -5.97 -4.98 -24.31
N ARG A 196 -5.91 -3.94 -23.48
CA ARG A 196 -6.66 -2.69 -23.72
C ARG A 196 -6.24 -2.02 -25.01
N MET A 197 -4.94 -2.00 -25.30
CA MET A 197 -4.40 -1.45 -26.55
C MET A 197 -4.88 -2.24 -27.78
N ARG A 198 -4.88 -3.58 -27.74
CA ARG A 198 -5.46 -4.41 -28.82
C ARG A 198 -6.95 -4.15 -29.02
N ALA A 199 -7.70 -4.01 -27.93
CA ALA A 199 -9.13 -3.75 -28.00
C ALA A 199 -9.46 -2.40 -28.66
N VAL A 200 -8.62 -1.38 -28.46
CA VAL A 200 -8.81 -0.04 -29.04
C VAL A 200 -8.22 0.07 -30.45
N ASN A 201 -7.01 -0.45 -30.67
CA ASN A 201 -6.24 -0.22 -31.91
C ASN A 201 -6.29 -1.40 -32.90
N GLY A 202 -6.87 -2.53 -32.50
CA GLY A 202 -6.95 -3.76 -33.31
C GLY A 202 -5.64 -4.56 -33.39
N ASN A 203 -4.47 -3.94 -33.20
CA ASN A 203 -3.17 -4.61 -33.16
C ASN A 203 -2.21 -3.98 -32.14
N LEU A 204 -1.16 -4.71 -31.78
CA LEU A 204 -0.03 -4.20 -30.99
C LEU A 204 1.14 -3.77 -31.89
N PRO A 205 1.95 -2.79 -31.46
CA PRO A 205 3.29 -2.58 -32.00
C PRO A 205 4.13 -3.85 -31.94
N ASP A 206 5.04 -4.05 -32.88
CA ASP A 206 5.86 -5.27 -32.99
C ASP A 206 6.65 -5.55 -31.70
N GLU A 207 7.21 -4.51 -31.06
CA GLU A 207 7.93 -4.60 -29.78
C GLU A 207 7.06 -5.15 -28.63
N ALA A 208 5.75 -4.91 -28.68
CA ALA A 208 4.79 -5.35 -27.67
C ALA A 208 4.22 -6.76 -27.96
N GLN A 209 4.47 -7.31 -29.15
CA GLN A 209 3.99 -8.65 -29.53
C GLN A 209 4.80 -9.77 -28.86
N GLU A 210 6.07 -9.51 -28.52
CA GLU A 210 6.95 -10.49 -27.85
C GLU A 210 6.77 -10.53 -26.32
N ALA A 211 6.02 -9.59 -25.74
CA ALA A 211 5.75 -9.55 -24.30
C ALA A 211 4.75 -10.66 -23.88
N ALA A 212 4.96 -11.21 -22.69
CA ALA A 212 4.08 -12.23 -22.11
C ALA A 212 2.61 -11.77 -22.05
N THR A 213 1.70 -12.63 -22.46
CA THR A 213 0.25 -12.38 -22.39
C THR A 213 -0.32 -12.73 -21.02
N LEU A 214 -1.56 -12.31 -20.72
CA LEU A 214 -2.24 -12.76 -19.49
C LEU A 214 -2.41 -14.28 -19.46
N HIS A 215 -2.58 -14.93 -20.61
CA HIS A 215 -2.67 -16.39 -20.66
C HIS A 215 -1.36 -17.03 -20.20
N ASP A 216 -0.24 -16.61 -20.76
CA ASP A 216 1.10 -17.13 -20.41
C ASP A 216 1.39 -16.94 -18.91
N LEU A 217 1.08 -15.76 -18.38
CA LEU A 217 1.27 -15.45 -16.95
C LEU A 217 0.38 -16.30 -16.04
N HIS A 218 -0.88 -16.55 -16.41
CA HIS A 218 -1.76 -17.45 -15.65
C HIS A 218 -1.31 -18.91 -15.75
N GLU A 219 -0.73 -19.36 -16.87
CA GLU A 219 -0.14 -20.68 -16.98
C GLU A 219 1.08 -20.84 -16.07
N LEU A 220 1.98 -19.84 -16.04
CA LEU A 220 3.12 -19.82 -15.11
C LEU A 220 2.62 -19.87 -13.65
N LEU A 221 1.65 -19.03 -13.30
CA LEU A 221 1.04 -19.02 -11.97
C LEU A 221 0.41 -20.38 -11.61
N ALA A 222 -0.18 -21.09 -12.58
CA ALA A 222 -0.76 -22.41 -12.40
C ALA A 222 0.27 -23.52 -12.08
N ARG A 223 1.54 -23.33 -12.49
CA ARG A 223 2.63 -24.30 -12.26
C ARG A 223 3.23 -24.18 -10.86
N VAL A 224 3.14 -23.02 -10.22
CA VAL A 224 3.66 -22.80 -8.86
C VAL A 224 2.95 -23.73 -7.88
N ASP A 225 3.69 -24.32 -6.93
CA ASP A 225 3.13 -25.18 -5.90
C ASP A 225 2.08 -24.44 -5.03
N ALA A 226 1.03 -25.17 -4.62
CA ALA A 226 -0.06 -24.59 -3.85
C ALA A 226 0.36 -24.15 -2.44
N ALA A 227 1.36 -24.80 -1.81
CA ALA A 227 1.88 -24.36 -0.52
C ALA A 227 2.67 -23.05 -0.66
N ALA A 228 3.50 -22.92 -1.70
CA ALA A 228 4.21 -21.67 -2.00
C ALA A 228 3.25 -20.51 -2.29
N LEU A 229 2.16 -20.75 -3.03
CA LEU A 229 1.14 -19.72 -3.26
C LEU A 229 0.40 -19.32 -1.99
N ARG A 230 0.08 -20.27 -1.10
CA ARG A 230 -0.54 -19.98 0.21
C ARG A 230 0.39 -19.16 1.08
N GLU A 231 1.66 -19.51 1.15
CA GLU A 231 2.67 -18.75 1.90
C GLU A 231 2.79 -17.32 1.35
N ARG A 232 2.89 -17.16 0.02
CA ARG A 232 2.95 -15.83 -0.61
C ARG A 232 1.68 -15.02 -0.38
N HIS A 233 0.50 -15.64 -0.46
CA HIS A 233 -0.78 -14.99 -0.13
C HIS A 233 -0.81 -14.52 1.32
N ALA A 234 -0.39 -15.36 2.27
CA ALA A 234 -0.33 -15.01 3.69
C ALA A 234 0.63 -13.85 3.96
N VAL A 235 1.85 -13.90 3.42
CA VAL A 235 2.87 -12.86 3.58
C VAL A 235 2.40 -11.51 3.02
N VAL A 236 1.71 -11.49 1.87
CA VAL A 236 1.13 -10.26 1.32
C VAL A 236 0.02 -9.73 2.24
N GLY A 237 -0.85 -10.61 2.75
CA GLY A 237 -1.92 -10.25 3.69
C GLY A 237 -1.39 -9.67 5.01
N GLU A 238 -0.37 -10.31 5.59
CA GLU A 238 0.33 -9.83 6.79
C GLU A 238 0.99 -8.46 6.55
N GLY A 239 1.62 -8.29 5.37
CA GLY A 239 2.18 -7.02 4.94
C GLY A 239 1.14 -5.90 4.90
N ARG A 240 -0.05 -6.17 4.34
CA ARG A 240 -1.16 -5.21 4.31
C ARG A 240 -1.66 -4.85 5.70
N ALA A 241 -1.81 -5.84 6.59
CA ALA A 241 -2.18 -5.61 7.98
C ALA A 241 -1.15 -4.73 8.72
N ALA A 242 0.15 -4.97 8.48
CA ALA A 242 1.22 -4.17 9.06
C ALA A 242 1.24 -2.72 8.52
N ILE A 243 0.97 -2.51 7.22
CA ILE A 243 0.82 -1.18 6.63
C ILE A 243 -0.35 -0.43 7.27
N ALA A 244 -1.50 -1.08 7.43
CA ALA A 244 -2.66 -0.48 8.06
C ALA A 244 -2.39 -0.10 9.53
N ALA A 245 -1.69 -0.97 10.27
CA ALA A 245 -1.28 -0.67 11.65
C ALA A 245 -0.29 0.50 11.73
N PHE A 246 0.65 0.60 10.79
CA PHE A 246 1.57 1.74 10.69
C PHE A 246 0.83 3.04 10.35
N GLU A 247 -0.10 3.02 9.38
CA GLU A 247 -0.91 4.19 9.05
C GLU A 247 -1.79 4.64 10.23
N GLN A 248 -2.33 3.69 11.00
CA GLN A 248 -3.09 4.00 12.21
C GLN A 248 -2.20 4.65 13.28
N ALA A 249 -1.00 4.13 13.51
CA ALA A 249 -0.03 4.72 14.43
C ALA A 249 0.35 6.15 14.01
N LEU A 250 0.49 6.42 12.70
CA LEU A 250 0.69 7.78 12.20
C LEU A 250 -0.55 8.66 12.44
N ARG A 251 -1.76 8.13 12.21
CA ARG A 251 -3.03 8.86 12.38
C ARG A 251 -3.28 9.31 13.81
N GLU A 252 -2.91 8.50 14.79
CA GLU A 252 -2.99 8.86 16.20
C GLU A 252 -2.12 10.08 16.57
N ARG A 253 -1.07 10.35 15.79
CA ARG A 253 -0.08 11.41 16.05
C ARG A 253 -0.25 12.64 15.17
N LEU A 254 -0.62 12.43 13.91
CA LEU A 254 -0.71 13.45 12.87
C LEU A 254 -2.16 13.86 12.56
N GLY A 255 -3.15 13.08 13.01
CA GLY A 255 -4.57 13.35 12.74
C GLY A 255 -4.85 13.51 11.26
N ALA A 256 -5.39 14.67 10.87
CA ALA A 256 -5.74 14.99 9.49
C ALA A 256 -4.53 15.17 8.55
N GLU A 257 -3.33 15.41 9.08
CA GLU A 257 -2.11 15.62 8.28
C GLU A 257 -1.42 14.33 7.87
N THR A 258 -1.97 13.17 8.29
CA THR A 258 -1.43 11.84 8.02
C THR A 258 -1.35 11.56 6.53
N PRO A 259 -0.15 11.31 5.97
CA PRO A 259 -0.02 10.87 4.58
C PRO A 259 -0.62 9.47 4.39
N SER A 260 -1.39 9.29 3.33
CA SER A 260 -2.00 8.00 3.00
C SER A 260 -0.97 7.00 2.46
N LEU A 261 -1.11 5.72 2.84
CA LEU A 261 -0.44 4.57 2.22
C LEU A 261 -1.38 3.77 1.28
N GLY A 262 -2.48 4.39 0.85
CA GLY A 262 -3.56 3.71 0.11
C GLY A 262 -3.14 3.13 -1.24
N LYS A 263 -2.23 3.78 -1.97
CA LYS A 263 -1.72 3.25 -3.26
C LYS A 263 -0.97 1.94 -3.06
N LEU A 264 -0.20 1.86 -1.97
CA LEU A 264 0.52 0.65 -1.59
C LEU A 264 -0.44 -0.46 -1.20
N ASP A 265 -1.45 -0.16 -0.38
CA ASP A 265 -2.48 -1.13 -0.01
C ASP A 265 -3.26 -1.63 -1.24
N GLU A 266 -3.68 -0.74 -2.14
CA GLU A 266 -4.38 -1.10 -3.38
C GLU A 266 -3.53 -2.00 -4.28
N LEU A 267 -2.24 -1.71 -4.43
CA LEU A 267 -1.32 -2.58 -5.19
C LEU A 267 -1.27 -3.98 -4.58
N LEU A 268 -1.03 -4.08 -3.27
CA LEU A 268 -0.94 -5.36 -2.57
C LEU A 268 -2.29 -6.09 -2.56
N ALA A 269 -3.41 -5.38 -2.48
CA ALA A 269 -4.76 -5.95 -2.54
C ALA A 269 -5.02 -6.64 -3.89
N ARG A 270 -4.56 -6.04 -5.00
CA ARG A 270 -4.67 -6.63 -6.34
C ARG A 270 -3.80 -7.88 -6.47
N ILE A 271 -2.56 -7.84 -5.97
CA ILE A 271 -1.67 -9.01 -5.92
C ILE A 271 -2.31 -10.13 -5.09
N GLU A 272 -2.80 -9.80 -3.90
CA GLU A 272 -3.45 -10.74 -3.00
C GLU A 272 -4.70 -11.37 -3.63
N ALA A 273 -5.52 -10.57 -4.34
CA ALA A 273 -6.70 -11.05 -5.04
C ALA A 273 -6.36 -12.02 -6.18
N LEU A 274 -5.29 -11.77 -6.94
CA LEU A 274 -4.79 -12.70 -7.96
C LEU A 274 -4.40 -14.04 -7.35
N LEU A 275 -3.59 -14.02 -6.28
CA LEU A 275 -3.16 -15.23 -5.57
C LEU A 275 -4.37 -16.00 -5.00
N ARG A 276 -5.30 -15.29 -4.36
CA ARG A 276 -6.52 -15.89 -3.80
C ARG A 276 -7.41 -16.50 -4.88
N GLY A 277 -7.53 -15.84 -6.03
CA GLY A 277 -8.29 -16.33 -7.18
C GLY A 277 -7.73 -17.67 -7.69
N GLU A 278 -6.40 -17.77 -7.79
CA GLU A 278 -5.74 -19.01 -8.18
C GLU A 278 -5.93 -20.14 -7.16
N LEU A 279 -5.75 -19.84 -5.86
CA LEU A 279 -5.97 -20.83 -4.80
C LEU A 279 -7.42 -21.33 -4.78
N THR A 280 -8.39 -20.43 -5.00
CA THR A 280 -9.82 -20.77 -5.10
C THR A 280 -10.08 -21.67 -6.30
N ARG A 281 -9.46 -21.38 -7.46
CA ARG A 281 -9.58 -22.19 -8.68
C ARG A 281 -9.10 -23.63 -8.48
N ARG A 282 -8.06 -23.83 -7.65
CA ARG A 282 -7.49 -25.16 -7.32
C ARG A 282 -8.32 -25.95 -6.30
N GLY A 283 -9.35 -25.34 -5.72
CA GLY A 283 -10.28 -25.97 -4.80
C GLY A 283 -9.93 -25.80 -3.32
N PRO A 284 -10.81 -26.23 -2.41
CA PRO A 284 -10.77 -25.88 -0.99
C PRO A 284 -9.54 -26.40 -0.23
N ALA A 285 -8.89 -27.46 -0.71
CA ALA A 285 -7.64 -27.95 -0.12
C ALA A 285 -6.44 -27.01 -0.35
N ALA A 286 -6.53 -26.11 -1.33
CA ALA A 286 -5.51 -25.12 -1.64
C ALA A 286 -5.75 -23.77 -0.95
N LEU A 287 -6.95 -23.52 -0.38
CA LEU A 287 -7.18 -22.32 0.41
C LEU A 287 -6.38 -22.37 1.72
N PRO A 288 -5.92 -21.22 2.26
CA PRO A 288 -5.37 -21.20 3.60
C PRO A 288 -6.41 -21.78 4.58
N PRO A 289 -6.00 -22.62 5.54
CA PRO A 289 -6.93 -23.13 6.54
C PRO A 289 -7.56 -21.94 7.25
N VAL A 290 -8.88 -21.79 7.11
CA VAL A 290 -9.63 -20.82 7.90
C VAL A 290 -9.41 -21.23 9.34
N ALA A 291 -8.72 -20.39 10.12
CA ALA A 291 -8.54 -20.64 11.54
C ALA A 291 -9.93 -20.76 12.16
N SER A 292 -10.35 -22.00 12.38
CA SER A 292 -11.58 -22.32 13.07
C SER A 292 -11.35 -21.99 14.53
N ALA A 293 -11.71 -20.78 14.92
CA ALA A 293 -11.89 -20.42 16.32
C ALA A 293 -12.93 -21.38 16.89
N SER A 294 -12.46 -22.37 17.65
CA SER A 294 -13.29 -23.29 18.40
C SER A 294 -12.88 -23.21 19.86
N GLY A 295 -13.85 -22.94 20.73
CA GLY A 295 -13.73 -23.11 22.18
C GLY A 295 -14.37 -22.00 23.01
N GLY A 296 -15.65 -22.18 23.36
CA GLY A 296 -16.30 -21.45 24.47
C GLY A 296 -17.82 -21.51 24.46
N ASP A 297 -18.40 -22.68 24.82
CA ASP A 297 -19.82 -22.84 25.23
C ASP A 297 -20.18 -21.80 26.31
N ALA A 298 -21.16 -20.94 26.05
CA ALA A 298 -22.58 -21.07 26.42
C ALA A 298 -22.89 -20.65 27.87
N ASP A 299 -23.51 -19.46 28.02
CA ASP A 299 -24.79 -19.38 28.71
C ASP A 299 -25.63 -18.24 28.12
N GLU A 300 -26.90 -18.55 27.90
CA GLU A 300 -27.91 -17.77 27.17
C GLU A 300 -28.44 -16.59 28.00
N ASP A 301 -28.59 -15.42 27.37
CA ASP A 301 -29.84 -14.66 27.55
C ASP A 301 -30.29 -14.06 26.22
N THR A 302 -31.55 -14.33 25.95
CA THR A 302 -32.34 -14.13 24.75
C THR A 302 -32.59 -12.65 24.43
N SER A 303 -32.37 -12.27 23.18
CA SER A 303 -33.01 -11.13 22.52
C SER A 303 -33.05 -11.40 21.01
N GLU A 304 -34.10 -12.08 20.59
CA GLU A 304 -34.44 -12.30 19.18
C GLU A 304 -34.76 -10.96 18.49
N SER A 305 -33.89 -10.56 17.56
CA SER A 305 -34.24 -9.69 16.45
C SER A 305 -33.91 -10.46 15.18
N GLU A 306 -34.90 -11.22 14.69
CA GLU A 306 -34.89 -11.81 13.36
C GLU A 306 -34.78 -10.70 12.31
N GLY A 307 -33.60 -10.54 11.71
CA GLY A 307 -33.43 -9.83 10.45
C GLY A 307 -33.77 -10.77 9.30
N GLU A 308 -35.01 -10.72 8.83
CA GLU A 308 -35.53 -11.46 7.68
C GLU A 308 -34.63 -11.38 6.43
N PRO A 309 -34.67 -12.40 5.54
CA PRO A 309 -34.04 -12.33 4.23
C PRO A 309 -34.65 -11.17 3.45
N ARG A 310 -33.85 -10.15 3.12
CA ARG A 310 -34.27 -9.03 2.27
C ARG A 310 -34.82 -9.59 0.94
N SER A 311 -36.13 -9.55 0.81
CA SER A 311 -36.85 -9.92 -0.41
C SER A 311 -36.33 -9.08 -1.59
N MET A 312 -36.15 -9.72 -2.75
CA MET A 312 -35.79 -9.07 -4.02
C MET A 312 -36.71 -7.87 -4.34
N ALA A 313 -37.95 -7.89 -3.85
CA ALA A 313 -38.91 -6.80 -3.99
C ALA A 313 -38.51 -5.54 -3.21
N ASN A 314 -37.91 -5.67 -2.02
CA ASN A 314 -37.41 -4.52 -1.24
C ASN A 314 -36.19 -3.89 -1.92
N MET A 315 -35.29 -4.70 -2.48
CA MET A 315 -34.10 -4.22 -3.20
C MET A 315 -34.46 -3.49 -4.52
N LEU A 316 -35.51 -3.98 -5.21
CA LEU A 316 -36.07 -3.30 -6.39
C LEU A 316 -36.76 -1.98 -6.02
N GLY A 317 -37.47 -1.93 -4.89
CA GLY A 317 -38.06 -0.71 -4.35
C GLY A 317 -37.02 0.35 -3.97
N GLU A 318 -35.92 -0.05 -3.32
CA GLU A 318 -34.80 0.85 -2.99
C GLU A 318 -34.11 1.40 -4.25
N ARG A 319 -33.96 0.56 -5.29
CA ARG A 319 -33.40 0.98 -6.58
C ARG A 319 -34.30 2.01 -7.27
N GLU A 320 -35.60 1.74 -7.37
CA GLU A 320 -36.55 2.64 -8.01
C GLU A 320 -36.64 3.99 -7.27
N HIS A 321 -36.62 3.96 -5.94
CA HIS A 321 -36.59 5.16 -5.10
C HIS A 321 -35.31 6.00 -5.33
N ALA A 322 -34.14 5.36 -5.45
CA ALA A 322 -32.89 6.07 -5.73
C ALA A 322 -32.91 6.79 -7.10
N TYR A 323 -33.50 6.19 -8.13
CA TYR A 323 -33.64 6.83 -9.45
C TYR A 323 -34.68 7.96 -9.44
N GLN A 324 -35.74 7.86 -8.64
CA GLN A 324 -36.69 8.96 -8.42
C GLN A 324 -36.00 10.17 -7.78
N MET A 325 -35.19 9.94 -6.73
CA MET A 325 -34.41 11.01 -6.09
C MET A 325 -33.43 11.68 -7.06
N LEU A 326 -32.73 10.90 -7.90
CA LEU A 326 -31.84 11.45 -8.92
C LEU A 326 -32.60 12.29 -9.96
N THR A 327 -33.83 11.91 -10.29
CA THR A 327 -34.69 12.67 -11.21
C THR A 327 -35.08 14.02 -10.59
N GLU A 328 -35.52 14.03 -9.33
CA GLU A 328 -35.88 15.25 -8.60
C GLU A 328 -34.68 16.20 -8.43
N ILE A 329 -33.50 15.67 -8.10
CA ILE A 329 -32.26 16.45 -8.00
C ILE A 329 -31.89 17.05 -9.37
N GLY A 330 -32.01 16.29 -10.46
CA GLY A 330 -31.76 16.79 -11.80
C GLY A 330 -32.71 17.93 -12.20
N GLU A 331 -33.99 17.83 -11.85
CA GLU A 331 -34.98 18.89 -12.11
C GLU A 331 -34.74 20.15 -11.28
N TYR A 332 -34.39 19.98 -10.00
CA TYR A 332 -34.04 21.07 -9.12
C TYR A 332 -32.79 21.84 -9.61
N LEU A 333 -31.73 21.12 -10.00
CA LEU A 333 -30.49 21.74 -10.46
C LEU A 333 -30.66 22.47 -11.81
N MET A 334 -31.62 22.08 -12.66
CA MET A 334 -31.95 22.86 -13.88
C MET A 334 -32.58 24.23 -13.56
N GLN A 335 -33.26 24.36 -12.42
CA GLN A 335 -33.84 25.64 -11.99
C GLN A 335 -32.81 26.54 -11.31
N VAL A 336 -31.90 25.94 -10.52
CA VAL A 336 -30.90 26.68 -9.74
C VAL A 336 -29.66 27.02 -10.56
N GLU A 337 -29.24 26.13 -11.47
CA GLU A 337 -28.04 26.28 -12.30
C GLU A 337 -28.30 25.93 -13.78
N PRO A 338 -29.06 26.76 -14.53
CA PRO A 338 -29.49 26.45 -15.90
C PRO A 338 -28.35 26.33 -16.92
N HIS A 339 -27.16 26.86 -16.60
CA HIS A 339 -25.95 26.78 -17.44
C HIS A 339 -24.96 25.70 -16.96
N SER A 340 -25.31 24.95 -15.92
CA SER A 340 -24.50 23.82 -15.46
C SER A 340 -24.74 22.61 -16.36
N PRO A 341 -23.69 21.85 -16.73
CA PRO A 341 -23.86 20.61 -17.48
C PRO A 341 -24.35 19.45 -16.59
N VAL A 342 -24.23 19.60 -15.27
CA VAL A 342 -24.53 18.56 -14.26
C VAL A 342 -25.98 18.05 -14.30
N PRO A 343 -27.04 18.90 -14.39
CA PRO A 343 -28.42 18.43 -14.43
C PRO A 343 -28.72 17.52 -15.62
N TYR A 344 -28.11 17.82 -16.77
CA TYR A 344 -28.26 17.04 -18.00
C TYR A 344 -27.54 15.69 -17.91
N LEU A 345 -26.35 15.65 -17.28
CA LEU A 345 -25.64 14.40 -16.99
C LEU A 345 -26.43 13.49 -16.06
N ILE A 346 -27.08 14.05 -15.03
CA ILE A 346 -27.93 13.30 -14.10
C ILE A 346 -29.14 12.70 -14.83
N ARG A 347 -29.84 13.48 -15.66
CA ARG A 347 -30.96 12.97 -16.47
C ARG A 347 -30.54 11.84 -17.41
N ARG A 348 -29.37 11.94 -18.01
CA ARG A 348 -28.84 10.91 -18.91
C ARG A 348 -28.44 9.64 -18.14
N ALA A 349 -27.87 9.78 -16.95
CA ALA A 349 -27.60 8.66 -16.05
C ALA A 349 -28.89 7.94 -15.60
N VAL A 350 -29.97 8.68 -15.32
CA VAL A 350 -31.30 8.11 -15.03
C VAL A 350 -31.85 7.35 -16.24
N ALA A 351 -31.78 7.94 -17.45
CA ALA A 351 -32.23 7.29 -18.68
C ALA A 351 -31.47 5.99 -18.98
N TRP A 352 -30.15 5.96 -18.71
CA TRP A 352 -29.32 4.77 -18.85
C TRP A 352 -29.59 3.70 -17.81
N GLY A 353 -30.05 4.08 -16.61
CA GLY A 353 -30.44 3.14 -15.55
C GLY A 353 -31.57 2.18 -15.95
N GLY A 354 -32.38 2.55 -16.95
CA GLY A 354 -33.46 1.72 -17.50
C GLY A 354 -33.02 0.75 -18.60
N LEU A 355 -31.78 0.84 -19.11
CA LEU A 355 -31.27 0.00 -20.19
C LEU A 355 -30.60 -1.26 -19.64
N ASN A 356 -30.70 -2.38 -20.37
CA ASN A 356 -29.85 -3.54 -20.08
C ASN A 356 -28.40 -3.31 -20.57
N ALA A 357 -27.45 -4.11 -20.08
CA ALA A 357 -26.03 -3.92 -20.36
C ALA A 357 -25.69 -3.89 -21.87
N ALA A 358 -26.40 -4.67 -22.69
CA ALA A 358 -26.19 -4.72 -24.14
C ALA A 358 -26.78 -3.51 -24.88
N GLU A 359 -27.85 -2.91 -24.35
CA GLU A 359 -28.42 -1.65 -24.85
C GLU A 359 -27.57 -0.46 -24.46
N LEU A 360 -27.11 -0.41 -23.20
CA LEU A 360 -26.20 0.61 -22.72
C LEU A 360 -24.88 0.61 -23.52
N TYR A 361 -24.34 -0.59 -23.79
CA TYR A 361 -23.13 -0.74 -24.58
C TYR A 361 -23.31 -0.23 -26.02
N ARG A 362 -24.45 -0.53 -26.66
CA ARG A 362 -24.75 0.01 -28.01
C ARG A 362 -24.89 1.53 -28.00
N GLU A 363 -25.59 2.09 -27.03
CA GLU A 363 -25.85 3.54 -26.97
C GLU A 363 -24.56 4.34 -26.69
N VAL A 364 -23.68 3.83 -25.83
CA VAL A 364 -22.41 4.48 -25.47
C VAL A 364 -21.34 4.31 -26.57
N PHE A 365 -21.24 3.13 -27.19
CA PHE A 365 -20.16 2.85 -28.15
C PHE A 365 -20.49 3.22 -29.60
N GLN A 366 -21.74 3.10 -30.06
CA GLN A 366 -22.06 3.42 -31.46
C GLN A 366 -22.22 4.92 -31.72
N LYS A 367 -22.65 5.71 -30.72
CA LYS A 367 -22.79 7.17 -30.86
C LYS A 367 -21.57 7.96 -30.37
N GLY A 368 -20.81 7.43 -29.40
CA GLY A 368 -19.65 8.13 -28.79
C GLY A 368 -18.27 7.59 -29.19
N GLY A 369 -18.19 6.58 -30.05
CA GLY A 369 -16.90 6.01 -30.50
C GLY A 369 -15.99 5.50 -29.36
N GLY A 370 -16.59 5.11 -28.22
CA GLY A 370 -15.84 4.68 -27.02
C GLY A 370 -15.31 5.81 -26.13
N ARG A 371 -15.65 7.07 -26.41
CA ARG A 371 -15.43 8.23 -25.52
C ARG A 371 -16.77 8.86 -25.16
N ILE A 372 -16.94 9.20 -23.89
CA ILE A 372 -18.08 9.98 -23.41
C ILE A 372 -17.64 11.45 -23.44
N ASP A 373 -17.88 12.14 -24.55
CA ASP A 373 -17.66 13.59 -24.62
C ASP A 373 -18.82 14.31 -23.90
N VAL A 374 -18.49 15.19 -22.96
CA VAL A 374 -19.47 15.93 -22.16
C VAL A 374 -20.31 16.85 -23.05
N PHE A 375 -19.76 17.39 -24.15
CA PHE A 375 -20.48 18.29 -25.05
C PHE A 375 -21.45 17.54 -25.99
N ASP A 376 -21.06 16.37 -26.50
CA ASP A 376 -21.97 15.46 -27.22
C ASP A 376 -23.10 14.93 -26.30
N LEU A 377 -22.84 14.86 -24.99
CA LEU A 377 -23.84 14.44 -24.02
C LEU A 377 -24.94 15.48 -23.79
N LEU A 378 -24.61 16.76 -23.96
CA LEU A 378 -25.48 17.91 -23.75
C LEU A 378 -26.33 18.24 -24.97
N GLY A 379 -26.05 17.62 -26.12
CA GLY A 379 -26.84 17.77 -27.35
C GLY A 379 -26.58 19.06 -28.12
N GLU A 380 -25.51 19.80 -27.79
CA GLU A 380 -25.11 20.95 -28.61
C GLU A 380 -24.33 20.46 -29.83
N GLN A 381 -24.96 20.52 -31.00
CA GLN A 381 -24.23 20.47 -32.26
C GLN A 381 -23.29 21.68 -32.29
N THR A 382 -22.00 21.43 -32.17
CA THR A 382 -20.99 22.44 -32.46
C THR A 382 -20.97 22.61 -33.98
N ASP A 383 -21.80 23.50 -34.49
CA ASP A 383 -21.65 23.99 -35.86
C ASP A 383 -20.31 24.74 -35.97
N ALA A 384 -19.59 24.43 -37.04
CA ALA A 384 -18.23 24.87 -37.33
C ALA A 384 -18.05 26.38 -37.50
#